data_AF-A0A5N5N9D9-F1
#
_entry.id   AF-A0A5N5N9D9-F1
#
_cell.length_a   1.000
_cell.length_b   1.000
_cell.length_c   1.000
_cell.angle_alpha   90.00
_cell.angle_beta   90.00
_cell.angle_gamma   90.00
#
_symmetry.space_group_name_H-M   'P 1'
#
loop_
_entity.id
_entity.type
_entity.pdbx_description
1 polymer ?
#
loop_
_entity_poly.entity_id
_entity_poly.type
_entity_poly.pdbx_seq_one_letter_code
_entity_poly.pdbx_strand_id
1 'polypeptide(L)'
;MEQVHLFTKKLKPTHISHALSFPTHALEAFSFPEGAHTTRFEAVDATDNVWGFCLSTRLTGAHPKPVLLRSSWHRFVEQKGLVPEDRVAFFMERSGEADGMIRRYTVRAQRKVMILMGQDIWVDVEDLPLLIDALLRTNVGADFGEEEKLIVTKLTSVSYVMEDGRNTMVLFKDMVAKD
;
A
#
# COMPACT_ATOMS: atom_id res chain seq x y z
N MET A 1 19.67 2.69 -0.20
CA MET A 1 18.56 3.66 -0.22
C MET A 1 17.59 3.21 0.86
N GLU A 2 17.28 4.08 1.82
CA GLU A 2 16.38 3.75 2.92
C GLU A 2 14.95 4.10 2.50
N GLN A 3 14.06 3.12 2.53
CA GLN A 3 12.63 3.33 2.34
C GLN A 3 12.00 3.64 3.70
N VAL A 4 11.42 4.83 3.81
CA VAL A 4 10.77 5.34 5.01
C VAL A 4 9.26 5.22 4.81
N HIS A 5 8.60 4.52 5.73
CA HIS A 5 7.14 4.52 5.81
C HIS A 5 6.65 5.88 6.29
N LEU A 6 5.76 6.51 5.52
CA LEU A 6 5.18 7.81 5.89
C LEU A 6 3.91 7.62 6.70
N PHE A 7 2.96 6.85 6.16
CA PHE A 7 1.73 6.50 6.84
C PHE A 7 1.00 5.37 6.11
N THR A 8 0.13 4.68 6.87
CA THR A 8 -0.92 3.82 6.33
C THR A 8 -2.26 4.35 6.80
N LYS A 9 -3.23 4.44 5.87
CA LYS A 9 -4.56 4.99 6.14
C LYS A 9 -5.64 4.08 5.61
N LYS A 10 -6.47 3.56 6.52
CA LYS A 10 -7.74 2.94 6.16
C LYS A 10 -8.73 3.99 5.67
N LEU A 11 -9.35 3.73 4.53
CA LEU A 11 -10.20 4.66 3.81
C LEU A 11 -11.61 4.66 4.40
N LYS A 12 -12.09 5.85 4.74
CA LYS A 12 -13.47 6.10 5.16
C LYS A 12 -14.27 6.53 3.93
N PRO A 13 -15.62 6.51 3.98
CA PRO A 13 -16.45 7.01 2.88
C PRO A 13 -16.03 8.42 2.41
N THR A 14 -15.69 9.32 3.34
CA THR A 14 -15.21 10.68 3.02
C THR A 14 -13.88 10.72 2.28
N HIS A 15 -13.01 9.73 2.49
CA HIS A 15 -11.76 9.62 1.73
C HIS A 15 -12.03 9.17 0.30
N ILE A 16 -13.08 8.38 0.05
CA ILE A 16 -13.46 7.97 -1.30
C ILE A 16 -14.14 9.14 -2.04
N SER A 17 -15.11 9.80 -1.43
CA SER A 17 -15.93 10.82 -2.11
C SER A 17 -15.32 12.21 -2.18
N HIS A 18 -14.42 12.57 -1.26
CA HIS A 18 -13.86 13.93 -1.17
C HIS A 18 -12.34 13.95 -1.24
N ALA A 19 -11.65 13.67 -0.14
CA ALA A 19 -10.24 13.96 -0.03
C ALA A 19 -9.56 13.07 1.01
N LEU A 20 -8.30 12.70 0.80
CA LEU A 20 -7.57 11.86 1.73
C LEU A 20 -6.93 12.72 2.83
N SER A 21 -7.42 12.59 4.06
CA SER A 21 -6.73 13.16 5.23
C SER A 21 -5.81 12.12 5.87
N PHE A 22 -4.61 12.54 6.28
CA PHE A 22 -3.60 11.64 6.85
C PHE A 22 -2.95 12.26 8.10
N PRO A 23 -2.12 11.49 8.85
CA PRO A 23 -1.51 11.98 10.08
C PRO A 23 -0.59 13.19 9.86
N THR A 24 -0.62 14.16 10.77
CA THR A 24 0.17 15.40 10.68
C THR A 24 1.69 15.16 10.66
N HIS A 25 2.22 14.16 11.38
CA HIS A 25 3.67 13.87 11.39
C HIS A 25 4.23 13.53 10.01
N ALA A 26 3.41 12.96 9.10
CA ALA A 26 3.85 12.64 7.75
C ALA A 26 4.14 13.90 6.90
N LEU A 27 3.72 15.10 7.34
CA LEU A 27 4.05 16.35 6.67
C LEU A 27 5.55 16.62 6.62
N GLU A 28 6.34 16.11 7.57
CA GLU A 28 7.79 16.27 7.62
C GLU A 28 8.51 15.71 6.38
N ALA A 29 7.85 14.80 5.65
CA ALA A 29 8.37 14.24 4.42
C ALA A 29 8.24 15.19 3.22
N PHE A 30 7.42 16.24 3.30
CA PHE A 30 7.08 17.11 2.16
C PHE A 30 7.63 18.52 2.33
N SER A 31 8.17 19.08 1.24
CA SER A 31 8.61 20.47 1.21
C SER A 31 7.50 21.37 0.65
N PHE A 32 7.24 22.48 1.32
CA PHE A 32 6.33 23.52 0.86
C PHE A 32 7.15 24.73 0.39
N PRO A 33 6.78 25.37 -0.72
CA PRO A 33 7.31 26.69 -1.05
C PRO A 33 7.08 27.67 0.09
N GLU A 34 7.97 28.64 0.26
CA GLU A 34 7.86 29.65 1.31
C GLU A 34 6.51 30.38 1.21
N GLY A 35 5.80 30.50 2.34
CA GLY A 35 4.47 31.11 2.43
C GLY A 35 3.33 30.29 1.79
N ALA A 36 3.60 29.12 1.20
CA ALA A 36 2.58 28.29 0.58
C ALA A 36 2.00 27.26 1.57
N HIS A 37 0.70 27.00 1.43
CA HIS A 37 -0.03 25.95 2.17
C HIS A 37 -0.40 24.76 1.30
N THR A 38 0.11 24.75 0.07
CA THR A 38 -0.11 23.69 -0.91
C THR A 38 1.20 23.35 -1.59
N THR A 39 1.43 22.07 -1.83
CA THR A 39 2.56 21.57 -2.61
C THR A 39 2.11 20.42 -3.50
N ARG A 40 2.83 20.18 -4.59
CA ARG A 40 2.60 19.03 -5.48
C ARG A 40 3.75 18.05 -5.31
N PHE A 41 3.43 16.76 -5.32
CA PHE A 41 4.44 15.70 -5.37
C PHE A 41 3.94 14.56 -6.22
N GLU A 42 4.88 13.76 -6.73
CA GLU A 42 4.59 12.57 -7.52
C GLU A 42 4.92 11.33 -6.70
N ALA A 43 4.06 10.31 -6.77
CA ALA A 43 4.33 9.00 -6.20
C ALA A 43 4.14 7.91 -7.25
N VAL A 44 5.01 6.90 -7.21
CA VAL A 44 4.97 5.73 -8.10
C VAL A 44 4.25 4.58 -7.41
N ASP A 45 3.37 3.89 -8.10
CA ASP A 45 2.72 2.68 -7.55
C ASP A 45 3.46 1.39 -7.92
N ALA A 46 2.92 0.24 -7.49
CA ALA A 46 3.50 -1.08 -7.77
C ALA A 46 3.52 -1.47 -9.26
N THR A 47 2.80 -0.73 -10.11
CA THR A 47 2.70 -0.93 -11.56
C THR A 47 3.49 0.12 -12.35
N ASP A 48 4.42 0.81 -11.68
CA ASP A 48 5.24 1.91 -12.22
C ASP A 48 4.43 3.11 -12.74
N ASN A 49 3.14 3.22 -12.40
CA ASN A 49 2.35 4.38 -12.77
C ASN A 49 2.66 5.55 -11.84
N VAL A 50 2.84 6.74 -12.43
CA VAL A 50 3.14 7.98 -11.72
C VAL A 50 1.85 8.74 -11.40
N TRP A 51 1.68 9.07 -10.12
CA TRP A 51 0.52 9.78 -9.60
C TRP A 51 0.90 11.14 -9.04
N GLY A 52 0.44 12.21 -9.69
CA GLY A 52 0.58 13.58 -9.18
C GLY A 52 -0.47 13.89 -8.13
N PHE A 53 -0.04 14.16 -6.90
CA PHE A 53 -0.89 14.55 -5.78
C PHE A 53 -0.71 16.03 -5.40
N CYS A 54 -1.82 16.71 -5.17
CA CYS A 54 -1.85 18.06 -4.59
C CYS A 54 -2.10 17.93 -3.08
N LEU A 55 -1.07 18.19 -2.29
CA LEU A 55 -1.12 18.22 -0.83
C LEU A 55 -1.47 19.64 -0.36
N SER A 56 -2.42 19.76 0.55
CA SER A 56 -2.78 21.01 1.23
C SER A 56 -2.78 20.83 2.74
N THR A 57 -2.40 21.88 3.45
CA THR A 57 -2.59 22.01 4.91
C THR A 57 -3.69 23.02 5.20
N ARG A 58 -4.48 22.78 6.25
CA ARG A 58 -5.50 23.74 6.70
C ARG A 58 -4.85 25.06 7.13
N LEU A 59 -5.39 26.18 6.65
CA LEU A 59 -4.94 27.55 6.96
C LEU A 59 -5.17 27.99 8.42
N THR A 60 -6.10 27.33 9.13
CA THR A 60 -6.57 27.77 10.45
C THR A 60 -6.51 26.64 11.48
N GLY A 61 -6.13 26.99 12.72
CA GLY A 61 -6.05 26.09 13.87
C GLY A 61 -4.61 25.79 14.32
N ALA A 62 -4.48 25.21 15.52
CA ALA A 62 -3.18 24.95 16.15
C ALA A 62 -2.35 23.83 15.49
N HIS A 63 -2.99 22.97 14.68
CA HIS A 63 -2.32 21.85 14.03
C HIS A 63 -2.66 21.80 12.54
N PRO A 64 -1.65 21.76 11.65
CA PRO A 64 -1.90 21.63 10.22
C PRO A 64 -2.50 20.24 9.97
N LYS A 65 -3.74 20.22 9.49
CA LYS A 65 -4.39 18.98 9.03
C LYS A 65 -4.04 18.78 7.55
N PRO A 66 -3.23 17.76 7.22
CA PRO A 66 -2.87 17.52 5.82
C PRO A 66 -3.99 16.78 5.08
N VAL A 67 -4.18 17.16 3.83
CA VAL A 67 -5.18 16.60 2.93
C VAL A 67 -4.63 16.52 1.51
N LEU A 68 -4.76 15.36 0.85
CA LEU A 68 -4.63 15.27 -0.60
C LEU A 68 -5.94 15.72 -1.23
N LEU A 69 -5.89 16.79 -2.02
CA LEU A 69 -7.06 17.44 -2.59
C LEU A 69 -7.80 16.51 -3.56
N ARG A 70 -9.13 16.63 -3.57
CA ARG A 70 -10.02 15.84 -4.45
C ARG A 70 -9.56 15.84 -5.90
N SER A 71 -9.16 17.01 -6.40
CA SER A 71 -8.75 17.24 -7.79
C SER A 71 -7.62 16.33 -8.26
N SER A 72 -6.75 15.87 -7.36
CA SER A 72 -5.67 14.92 -7.65
C SER A 72 -5.93 13.52 -7.10
N TRP A 73 -6.57 13.42 -5.94
CA TRP A 73 -6.79 12.16 -5.24
C TRP A 73 -7.87 11.29 -5.88
N HIS A 74 -8.95 11.90 -6.39
CA HIS A 74 -10.10 11.15 -6.90
C HIS A 74 -9.75 10.30 -8.12
N ARG A 75 -8.86 10.77 -8.99
CA ARG A 75 -8.40 9.99 -10.15
C ARG A 75 -7.71 8.69 -9.72
N PHE A 76 -6.92 8.73 -8.65
CA PHE A 76 -6.31 7.54 -8.07
C PHE A 76 -7.38 6.57 -7.54
N VAL A 77 -8.36 7.08 -6.80
CA VAL A 77 -9.49 6.28 -6.27
C VAL A 77 -10.24 5.56 -7.38
N GLU A 78 -10.64 6.28 -8.43
CA GLU A 78 -11.42 5.71 -9.54
C GLU A 78 -10.62 4.66 -10.31
N GLN A 79 -9.37 4.95 -10.68
CA GLN A 79 -8.55 4.05 -11.48
C GLN A 79 -8.09 2.81 -10.70
N LYS A 80 -7.87 2.93 -9.40
CA LYS A 80 -7.54 1.80 -8.53
C LYS A 80 -8.78 1.05 -8.02
N GLY A 81 -9.99 1.52 -8.31
CA GLY A 81 -11.22 0.89 -7.85
C GLY A 81 -11.33 0.82 -6.32
N LEU A 82 -10.84 1.87 -5.63
CA LEU A 82 -10.81 1.92 -4.17
C LEU A 82 -12.20 2.10 -3.59
N VAL A 83 -12.50 1.34 -2.54
CA VAL A 83 -13.77 1.39 -1.80
C VAL A 83 -13.52 1.67 -0.32
N PRO A 84 -14.56 2.05 0.46
CA PRO A 84 -14.39 2.17 1.91
C PRO A 84 -13.84 0.87 2.51
N GLU A 85 -13.05 1.01 3.58
CA GLU A 85 -12.31 -0.06 4.26
C GLU A 85 -11.06 -0.60 3.57
N ASP A 86 -10.82 -0.28 2.29
CA ASP A 86 -9.48 -0.41 1.69
C ASP A 86 -8.48 0.47 2.45
N ARG A 87 -7.18 0.27 2.24
CA ARG A 87 -6.15 1.14 2.80
C ARG A 87 -5.16 1.58 1.75
N VAL A 88 -4.54 2.73 2.00
CA VAL A 88 -3.36 3.18 1.26
C VAL A 88 -2.16 3.28 2.16
N ALA A 89 -0.99 2.97 1.63
CA ALA A 89 0.29 3.16 2.30
C ALA A 89 1.19 4.02 1.42
N PHE A 90 1.76 5.07 2.02
CA PHE A 90 2.72 5.95 1.35
C PHE A 90 4.11 5.75 1.95
N PHE A 91 5.11 5.73 1.08
CA PHE A 91 6.52 5.61 1.46
C PHE A 91 7.34 6.67 0.73
N MET A 92 8.55 6.88 1.21
CA MET A 92 9.53 7.76 0.62
C MET A 92 10.89 7.09 0.67
N GLU A 93 11.59 7.07 -0.44
CA GLU A 93 13.00 6.73 -0.52
C GLU A 93 13.84 8.01 -0.48
N ARG A 94 14.90 7.98 0.31
CA ARG A 94 15.92 9.02 0.33
C ARG A 94 17.19 8.52 -0.33
N SER A 95 17.72 9.30 -1.28
CA SER A 95 19.03 9.09 -1.87
C SER A 95 19.80 10.40 -1.99
N GLY A 96 21.07 10.40 -1.59
CA GLY A 96 21.97 11.58 -1.62
C GLY A 96 22.26 12.17 -0.24
N GLU A 97 23.25 13.07 -0.19
CA GLU A 97 23.56 13.90 0.98
C GLU A 97 22.67 15.17 1.02
N ALA A 98 22.71 15.91 2.13
CA ALA A 98 21.75 16.98 2.47
C ALA A 98 21.52 18.04 1.37
N ASP A 99 22.52 18.33 0.54
CA ASP A 99 22.48 19.36 -0.51
C ASP A 99 21.98 18.84 -1.89
N GLY A 100 21.73 17.54 -2.00
CA GLY A 100 21.30 16.86 -3.24
C GLY A 100 20.24 15.78 -3.02
N MET A 101 19.47 15.87 -1.94
CA MET A 101 18.56 14.80 -1.52
C MET A 101 17.38 14.64 -2.50
N ILE A 102 17.42 13.57 -3.29
CA ILE A 102 16.31 13.15 -4.12
C ILE A 102 15.34 12.36 -3.25
N ARG A 103 14.08 12.81 -3.21
CA ARG A 103 12.96 12.09 -2.58
C ARG A 103 12.13 11.44 -3.65
N ARG A 104 12.00 10.11 -3.59
CA ARG A 104 11.07 9.35 -4.43
C ARG A 104 9.93 8.85 -3.57
N TYR A 105 8.70 9.20 -3.88
CA TYR A 105 7.55 8.69 -3.15
C TYR A 105 6.97 7.47 -3.85
N THR A 106 6.44 6.54 -3.06
CA THR A 106 5.66 5.43 -3.57
C THR A 106 4.32 5.32 -2.85
N VAL A 107 3.33 4.75 -3.52
CA VAL A 107 1.99 4.55 -3.00
C VAL A 107 1.51 3.13 -3.29
N ARG A 108 0.93 2.48 -2.28
CA ARG A 108 0.27 1.18 -2.43
C ARG A 108 -1.20 1.32 -2.09
N ALA A 109 -2.06 0.81 -2.97
CA ALA A 109 -3.50 0.67 -2.78
C ALA A 109 -3.78 -0.77 -2.39
N GLN A 110 -4.38 -1.00 -1.22
CA GLN A 110 -4.48 -2.34 -0.65
C GLN A 110 -5.89 -2.69 -0.19
N ARG A 111 -6.30 -3.93 -0.49
CA ARG A 111 -7.57 -4.49 -0.05
C ARG A 111 -7.32 -5.61 0.95
N LYS A 112 -8.14 -5.64 2.00
CA LYS A 112 -8.17 -6.74 2.95
C LYS A 112 -8.83 -7.94 2.27
N VAL A 113 -8.10 -9.04 2.15
CA VAL A 113 -8.60 -10.26 1.49
C VAL A 113 -9.12 -11.28 2.49
N MET A 114 -8.49 -11.38 3.66
CA MET A 114 -8.90 -12.31 4.72
C MET A 114 -8.27 -11.95 6.07
N ILE A 115 -8.65 -12.71 7.11
CA ILE A 115 -8.01 -12.69 8.42
C ILE A 115 -7.37 -14.07 8.63
N LEU A 116 -6.06 -14.11 8.90
CA LEU A 116 -5.33 -15.34 9.23
C LEU A 116 -4.73 -15.19 10.62
N MET A 117 -5.01 -16.14 11.51
CA MET A 117 -4.48 -16.15 12.89
C MET A 117 -4.73 -14.83 13.65
N GLY A 118 -5.87 -14.17 13.39
CA GLY A 118 -6.21 -12.88 14.00
C GLY A 118 -5.53 -11.66 13.36
N GLN A 119 -4.76 -11.84 12.29
CA GLN A 119 -4.09 -10.77 11.55
C GLN A 119 -4.78 -10.52 10.22
N ASP A 120 -4.94 -9.24 9.88
CA ASP A 120 -5.51 -8.83 8.60
C ASP A 120 -4.47 -9.00 7.48
N ILE A 121 -4.83 -9.76 6.44
CA ILE A 121 -4.02 -9.92 5.24
C ILE A 121 -4.46 -8.90 4.19
N TRP A 122 -3.50 -8.10 3.73
CA TRP A 122 -3.70 -7.02 2.76
C TRP A 122 -2.89 -7.28 1.51
N VAL A 123 -3.54 -7.15 0.36
CA VAL A 123 -2.94 -7.37 -0.96
C VAL A 123 -3.12 -6.11 -1.78
N ASP A 124 -2.14 -5.80 -2.62
CA ASP A 124 -2.24 -4.67 -3.54
C ASP A 124 -3.40 -4.91 -4.50
N VAL A 125 -4.19 -3.87 -4.80
CA VAL A 125 -5.42 -4.03 -5.60
C VAL A 125 -5.14 -4.55 -7.01
N GLU A 126 -3.94 -4.28 -7.50
CA GLU A 126 -3.40 -4.72 -8.79
C GLU A 126 -3.10 -6.22 -8.80
N ASP A 127 -2.78 -6.81 -7.66
CA ASP A 127 -2.46 -8.23 -7.50
C ASP A 127 -3.72 -9.09 -7.20
N LEU A 128 -4.88 -8.47 -6.94
CA LEU A 128 -6.12 -9.19 -6.62
C LEU A 128 -6.59 -10.16 -7.71
N PRO A 129 -6.55 -9.84 -9.02
CA PRO A 129 -6.95 -10.78 -10.06
C PRO A 129 -6.11 -12.06 -10.03
N LEU A 130 -4.80 -11.91 -9.84
CA LEU A 130 -3.85 -13.03 -9.78
C LEU A 130 -4.10 -13.91 -8.54
N LEU A 131 -4.49 -13.30 -7.42
CA LEU A 131 -4.90 -14.05 -6.23
C LEU A 131 -6.18 -14.87 -6.46
N ILE A 132 -7.19 -14.29 -7.11
CA ILE A 132 -8.46 -14.98 -7.40
C ILE A 132 -8.19 -16.17 -8.32
N ASP A 133 -7.40 -15.98 -9.37
CA ASP A 133 -7.04 -17.05 -10.30
C ASP A 133 -6.28 -18.18 -9.61
N ALA A 134 -5.32 -17.85 -8.73
CA ALA A 134 -4.60 -18.84 -7.94
C ALA A 134 -5.53 -19.65 -7.02
N LEU A 135 -6.47 -18.98 -6.31
CA LEU A 135 -7.43 -19.63 -5.41
C LEU A 135 -8.47 -20.48 -6.16
N LEU A 136 -8.86 -20.10 -7.38
CA LEU A 136 -9.74 -20.92 -8.20
C LEU A 136 -9.03 -22.18 -8.71
N ARG A 137 -7.74 -22.09 -9.05
CA ARG A 137 -6.94 -23.21 -9.56
C ARG A 137 -6.52 -24.21 -8.48
N THR A 138 -6.26 -23.78 -7.24
CA THR A 138 -6.01 -24.70 -6.12
C THR A 138 -7.19 -25.64 -5.88
N ASN A 139 -8.42 -25.15 -6.05
CA ASN A 139 -9.64 -25.97 -5.95
C ASN A 139 -9.81 -26.97 -7.10
N VAL A 140 -9.06 -26.82 -8.19
CA VAL A 140 -9.15 -27.65 -9.41
C VAL A 140 -7.89 -28.50 -9.62
N GLY A 141 -6.86 -28.36 -8.78
CA GLY A 141 -5.62 -29.16 -8.87
C GLY A 141 -4.75 -28.85 -10.08
N ALA A 142 -4.73 -27.59 -10.55
CA ALA A 142 -3.96 -27.16 -11.72
C ALA A 142 -2.53 -26.71 -11.37
N ASP A 143 -1.61 -26.81 -12.35
CA ASP A 143 -0.21 -26.34 -12.23
C ASP A 143 -0.12 -24.81 -12.38
N PHE A 144 0.84 -24.18 -11.69
CA PHE A 144 0.99 -22.72 -11.59
C PHE A 144 2.13 -22.19 -12.48
N GLY A 145 1.93 -21.03 -13.10
CA GLY A 145 2.99 -20.27 -13.79
C GLY A 145 3.99 -19.61 -12.84
N GLU A 146 5.14 -19.15 -13.34
CA GLU A 146 6.23 -18.54 -12.54
C GLU A 146 5.79 -17.29 -11.75
N GLU A 147 5.01 -16.38 -12.36
CA GLU A 147 4.51 -15.16 -11.69
C GLU A 147 3.44 -15.47 -10.63
N GLU A 148 2.59 -16.47 -10.91
CA GLU A 148 1.59 -16.98 -9.96
C GLU A 148 2.28 -17.69 -8.78
N LYS A 149 3.33 -18.48 -9.05
CA LYS A 149 4.20 -19.07 -8.03
C LYS A 149 4.87 -18.00 -7.19
N LEU A 150 5.29 -16.87 -7.76
CA LEU A 150 5.89 -15.77 -7.01
C LEU A 150 4.87 -15.07 -6.10
N ILE A 151 3.63 -14.89 -6.54
CA ILE A 151 2.55 -14.28 -5.73
C ILE A 151 2.11 -15.24 -4.64
N VAL A 152 1.88 -16.51 -4.97
CA VAL A 152 1.66 -17.57 -3.99
C VAL A 152 2.83 -17.56 -3.01
N THR A 153 4.10 -17.59 -3.45
CA THR A 153 5.31 -17.56 -2.59
C THR A 153 5.47 -16.26 -1.79
N LYS A 154 5.00 -15.10 -2.28
CA LYS A 154 4.96 -13.84 -1.50
C LYS A 154 3.85 -13.86 -0.45
N LEU A 155 2.77 -14.59 -0.71
CA LEU A 155 1.69 -14.85 0.25
C LEU A 155 2.00 -16.06 1.17
N THR A 156 2.89 -16.96 0.73
CA THR A 156 3.26 -18.25 1.35
C THR A 156 4.73 -18.33 1.75
N SER A 157 5.43 -17.20 1.83
CA SER A 157 6.62 -17.04 2.68
C SER A 157 6.24 -17.15 4.18
N VAL A 158 4.97 -17.45 4.44
CA VAL A 158 4.41 -17.94 5.70
C VAL A 158 4.27 -19.47 5.76
N SER A 159 4.29 -20.25 4.66
CA SER A 159 4.17 -21.72 4.74
C SER A 159 4.18 -22.46 3.39
N TYR A 160 5.24 -23.22 3.10
CA TYR A 160 5.15 -24.49 2.35
C TYR A 160 6.31 -25.43 2.76
N VAL A 161 5.96 -26.63 3.26
CA VAL A 161 6.80 -27.83 3.15
C VAL A 161 5.95 -28.89 2.45
N MET A 162 6.52 -29.54 1.43
CA MET A 162 5.88 -30.62 0.68
C MET A 162 6.12 -31.94 1.42
N GLU A 163 5.07 -32.57 1.95
CA GLU A 163 5.13 -33.98 2.37
C GLU A 163 4.14 -34.81 1.55
N ASP A 164 4.68 -35.85 0.92
CA ASP A 164 4.00 -37.08 0.50
C ASP A 164 2.97 -37.02 -0.63
N GLY A 165 3.09 -36.06 -1.55
CA GLY A 165 2.42 -36.12 -2.86
C GLY A 165 0.89 -36.09 -2.82
N ARG A 166 0.31 -35.72 -1.67
CA ARG A 166 -1.11 -35.40 -1.53
C ARG A 166 -1.22 -33.93 -1.17
N ASN A 167 -1.99 -33.18 -1.96
CA ASN A 167 -2.29 -31.77 -1.71
C ASN A 167 -3.11 -31.64 -0.41
N THR A 168 -2.40 -31.61 0.72
CA THR A 168 -2.99 -31.45 2.05
C THR A 168 -2.45 -30.15 2.62
N MET A 169 -3.33 -29.18 2.81
CA MET A 169 -2.98 -27.91 3.47
C MET A 169 -2.73 -28.20 4.95
N VAL A 170 -1.46 -28.37 5.34
CA VAL A 170 -1.05 -28.55 6.74
C VAL A 170 -0.47 -27.24 7.26
N LEU A 171 -1.14 -26.65 8.25
CA LEU A 171 -0.76 -25.41 8.94
C LEU A 171 0.32 -25.72 9.99
N PHE A 172 1.57 -25.31 9.76
CA PHE A 172 2.61 -25.33 10.80
C PHE A 172 2.88 -23.94 11.37
N LYS A 173 2.98 -23.94 12.70
CA LYS A 173 3.28 -22.85 13.61
C LYS A 173 4.81 -22.74 13.70
N ASP A 174 5.37 -21.53 13.59
CA ASP A 174 6.45 -21.00 14.44
C ASP A 174 7.25 -19.89 13.74
N MET A 175 7.22 -18.67 14.30
CA MET A 175 8.42 -17.84 14.50
C MET A 175 8.11 -16.56 15.33
N VAL A 176 8.00 -16.71 16.65
CA VAL A 176 8.65 -15.79 17.60
C VAL A 176 9.12 -16.62 18.80
N ALA A 177 10.30 -17.21 18.66
CA ALA A 177 11.22 -17.33 19.78
C ALA A 177 12.43 -16.46 19.39
N LYS A 178 12.62 -15.36 20.11
CA LYS A 178 13.89 -14.63 20.14
C LYS A 178 14.33 -14.64 21.60
N ASP A 179 15.46 -15.29 21.83
CA ASP A 179 16.42 -14.86 22.86
C ASP A 179 16.93 -13.44 22.53
#